data_AF-A0A4Q3MM78-F1
#
_entry.id   AF-A0A4Q3MM78-F1
#
_cell.length_a   1.000
_cell.length_b   1.000
_cell.length_c   1.000
_cell.angle_alpha   90.00
_cell.angle_beta   90.00
_cell.angle_gamma   90.00
#
_symmetry.space_group_name_H-M   'P 1'
#
loop_
_entity.id
_entity.type
_entity.pdbx_description
1 polymer ?
#
loop_
_entity_poly.entity_id
_entity_poly.type
_entity_poly.pdbx_seq_one_letter_code
_entity_poly.pdbx_strand_id
1 'polypeptide(L)'
;MPIRIIVPHATPSDAMARVVSLARLLRDTDANFSAVQMEAVSGGGDTVVIEGSEDKMQEELLRMLVTQALEGDPDSVMGAL
;
A
#
# COMPACT_ATOMS: atom_id res chain seq x y z
N MET A 1 15.00 -6.18 4.89
CA MET A 1 13.94 -6.19 5.92
C MET A 1 12.59 -6.21 5.22
N PRO A 2 11.49 -6.70 5.82
CA PRO A 2 10.17 -6.57 5.19
C PRO A 2 9.74 -5.10 5.19
N ILE A 3 9.09 -4.67 4.11
CA ILE A 3 8.43 -3.37 4.06
C ILE A 3 7.08 -3.48 4.77
N ARG A 4 6.83 -2.59 5.72
CA ARG A 4 5.56 -2.51 6.43
C ARG A 4 4.80 -1.26 6.00
N ILE A 5 3.59 -1.47 5.50
CA ILE A 5 2.63 -0.43 5.14
C ILE A 5 1.67 -0.30 6.32
N ILE A 6 1.85 0.75 7.12
CA ILE A 6 1.03 1.03 8.28
C ILE A 6 -0.03 2.05 7.85
N VAL A 7 -1.29 1.64 7.87
CA VAL A 7 -2.42 2.52 7.57
C VAL A 7 -3.18 2.91 8.85
N PRO A 8 -3.91 4.04 8.86
CA PRO A 8 -4.68 4.46 10.02
C PRO A 8 -5.60 3.39 10.58
N HIS A 9 -5.79 3.36 11.90
CA HIS A 9 -6.67 2.38 12.54
C HIS A 9 -8.14 2.51 12.10
N ALA A 10 -8.56 3.73 11.75
CA ALA A 10 -9.90 4.02 11.24
C ALA A 10 -10.09 3.65 9.76
N THR A 11 -9.10 3.06 9.09
CA THR A 11 -9.20 2.66 7.69
C THR A 11 -10.28 1.59 7.51
N PRO A 12 -11.28 1.82 6.63
CA PRO A 12 -12.30 0.84 6.29
C PRO A 12 -11.72 -0.48 5.78
N SER A 13 -12.41 -1.60 6.02
CA SER A 13 -11.93 -2.93 5.63
C SER A 13 -11.74 -3.11 4.12
N ASP A 14 -12.56 -2.44 3.30
CA ASP A 14 -12.45 -2.41 1.84
C ASP A 14 -11.21 -1.61 1.38
N ALA A 15 -10.92 -0.49 2.03
CA ALA A 15 -9.71 0.29 1.79
C ALA A 15 -8.46 -0.50 2.18
N MET A 16 -8.49 -1.21 3.32
CA MET A 16 -7.42 -2.13 3.71
C MET A 16 -7.23 -3.25 2.69
N ALA A 17 -8.32 -3.86 2.19
CA ALA A 17 -8.24 -4.92 1.18
C ALA A 17 -7.60 -4.43 -0.14
N ARG A 18 -7.86 -3.17 -0.51
CA ARG A 18 -7.22 -2.51 -1.67
C ARG A 18 -5.73 -2.32 -1.46
N VAL A 19 -5.30 -1.88 -0.27
CA VAL A 19 -3.87 -1.75 0.06
C VAL A 19 -3.17 -3.11 0.03
N VAL A 20 -3.79 -4.16 0.57
CA VAL A 20 -3.24 -5.52 0.49
C VAL A 20 -3.13 -6.01 -0.96
N SER A 21 -4.15 -5.72 -1.78
CA SER A 21 -4.17 -6.11 -3.19
C SER A 21 -3.11 -5.36 -4.00
N LEU A 22 -2.93 -4.06 -3.75
CA LEU A 22 -1.87 -3.24 -4.32
C LEU A 22 -0.48 -3.78 -3.96
N ALA A 23 -0.24 -4.11 -2.69
CA ALA A 23 1.04 -4.67 -2.26
C ALA A 23 1.35 -6.00 -2.97
N ARG A 24 0.34 -6.87 -3.16
CA ARG A 24 0.50 -8.10 -3.94
C ARG A 24 0.79 -7.81 -5.40
N LEU A 25 0.04 -6.89 -6.01
CA LEU A 25 0.24 -6.51 -7.41
C LEU A 25 1.67 -5.99 -7.63
N LEU A 26 2.13 -5.05 -6.80
CA LEU A 26 3.49 -4.51 -6.90
C LEU A 26 4.56 -5.61 -6.79
N ARG A 27 4.40 -6.55 -5.85
CA ARG A 27 5.32 -7.69 -5.73
C ARG A 27 5.31 -8.56 -6.99
N ASP A 28 4.15 -8.76 -7.60
CA ASP A 28 4.02 -9.69 -8.72
C ASP A 28 4.37 -9.04 -10.07
N THR A 29 4.24 -7.71 -10.21
CA THR A 29 4.44 -6.98 -11.49
C THR A 29 5.67 -6.11 -11.56
N ASP A 30 6.20 -5.64 -10.43
CA ASP A 30 7.31 -4.69 -10.40
C ASP A 30 8.60 -5.34 -9.85
N ALA A 31 9.65 -5.35 -10.67
CA ALA A 31 10.93 -5.96 -10.33
C ALA A 31 11.54 -5.38 -9.05
N ASN A 32 11.30 -4.09 -8.74
CA ASN A 32 11.81 -3.42 -7.55
C ASN A 32 11.16 -3.93 -6.25
N PHE A 33 9.98 -4.55 -6.35
CA PHE A 33 9.23 -5.06 -5.20
C PHE A 33 9.14 -6.59 -5.18
N SER A 34 9.50 -7.26 -6.28
CA SER A 34 9.38 -8.72 -6.43
C SER A 34 10.11 -9.55 -5.39
N ALA A 35 11.27 -9.08 -4.93
CA ALA A 35 12.07 -9.75 -3.90
C ALA A 35 11.75 -9.28 -2.47
N VAL A 36 10.82 -8.32 -2.32
CA VAL A 36 10.55 -7.65 -1.05
C VAL A 36 9.27 -8.19 -0.43
N GLN A 37 9.37 -8.67 0.81
CA GLN A 37 8.19 -9.02 1.59
C GLN A 37 7.49 -7.73 2.03
N MET A 38 6.23 -7.57 1.63
CA MET A 38 5.39 -6.43 2.00
C MET A 38 4.24 -6.88 2.90
N GLU A 39 4.01 -6.15 3.98
CA GLU A 39 2.93 -6.40 4.93
C GLU A 39 2.13 -5.12 5.18
N ALA A 40 0.82 -5.17 4.95
CA ALA A 40 -0.09 -4.10 5.31
C ALA A 40 -0.70 -4.37 6.69
N VAL A 41 -0.59 -3.39 7.59
CA VAL A 41 -1.11 -3.49 8.96
C VAL A 41 -1.86 -2.21 9.33
N SER A 42 -2.90 -2.34 10.13
CA SER A 42 -3.54 -1.18 10.76
C SER A 42 -2.73 -0.76 11.98
N GLY A 43 -2.24 0.48 12.01
CA GLY A 43 -1.49 1.04 13.14
C GLY A 43 -2.11 2.34 13.65
N GLY A 44 -1.84 2.64 14.93
CA GLY A 44 -2.37 3.83 15.60
C GLY A 44 -1.69 5.11 15.10
N GLY A 45 -2.39 5.85 14.24
CA GLY A 45 -1.99 7.15 13.70
C GLY A 45 -3.01 7.62 12.67
N ASP A 46 -2.94 8.89 12.29
CA ASP A 46 -3.85 9.50 11.31
C ASP A 46 -3.32 9.43 9.87
N THR A 47 -2.09 8.95 9.67
CA THR A 47 -1.40 8.97 8.37
C THR A 47 -0.80 7.61 8.02
N VAL A 48 -0.57 7.41 6.71
CA VAL A 48 0.15 6.24 6.19
C VAL A 48 1.63 6.34 6.52
N VAL A 49 2.21 5.26 7.04
CA VAL A 49 3.65 5.15 7.32
C VAL A 49 4.20 3.93 6.58
N ILE A 50 5.36 4.09 5.94
CA ILE A 50 6.09 3.02 5.27
C ILE A 50 7.38 2.78 6.06
N GLU A 51 7.56 1.59 6.60
CA GLU A 51 8.77 1.20 7.33
C GLU A 51 9.54 0.12 6.57
N GLY A 52 10.86 0.06 6.77
CA GLY A 52 11.71 -1.01 6.23
C GLY A 52 12.11 -0.84 4.77
N SER A 53 11.76 0.28 4.13
CA SER A 53 12.29 0.65 2.81
C SER A 53 13.73 1.14 2.95
N GLU A 54 14.63 0.58 2.13
CA GLU A 54 16.04 1.02 2.06
C GLU A 54 16.24 2.14 1.02
N ASP A 55 15.25 2.34 0.15
CA ASP A 55 15.22 3.36 -0.89
C ASP A 55 14.11 4.39 -0.61
N LYS A 56 14.47 5.68 -0.62
CA LYS A 56 13.54 6.79 -0.37
C LYS A 56 12.53 6.98 -1.50
N MET A 57 12.93 6.77 -2.75
CA MET A 57 12.04 6.86 -3.89
C MET A 57 11.03 5.71 -3.87
N GLN A 58 11.46 4.51 -3.47
CA GLN A 58 10.58 3.37 -3.23
C GLN A 58 9.55 3.68 -2.13
N GLU A 59 10.01 4.28 -1.03
CA GLU A 59 9.14 4.69 0.08
C GLU A 59 8.08 5.72 -0.36
N GLU A 60 8.50 6.78 -1.07
CA GLU A 60 7.60 7.83 -1.55
C GLU A 60 6.58 7.30 -2.55
N LEU A 61 7.01 6.43 -3.48
CA LEU A 61 6.11 5.79 -4.45
C LEU A 61 5.06 4.92 -3.74
N LEU A 62 5.49 4.08 -2.78
CA LEU A 62 4.56 3.27 -1.98
C LEU A 62 3.58 4.15 -1.20
N ARG A 63 4.06 5.20 -0.54
CA ARG A 63 3.21 6.13 0.20
C ARG A 63 2.15 6.76 -0.71
N MET A 64 2.53 7.19 -1.92
CA MET A 64 1.62 7.77 -2.90
C MET A 64 0.56 6.77 -3.36
N LEU A 65 0.97 5.56 -3.77
CA LEU A 65 0.06 4.53 -4.26
C LEU A 65 -0.91 4.05 -3.17
N VAL A 66 -0.43 3.90 -1.94
CA VAL A 66 -1.27 3.52 -0.79
C VAL A 66 -2.26 4.63 -0.48
N THR A 67 -1.83 5.90 -0.49
CA THR A 67 -2.74 7.04 -0.27
C THR A 67 -3.84 7.08 -1.33
N GLN A 68 -3.49 6.88 -2.60
CA GLN A 68 -4.47 6.76 -3.69
C GLN A 68 -5.41 5.56 -3.52
N ALA A 69 -4.91 4.41 -3.08
CA ALA A 69 -5.74 3.23 -2.82
C ALA A 69 -6.73 3.44 -1.65
N LEU A 70 -6.37 4.30 -0.69
CA LEU A 70 -7.22 4.70 0.43
C LEU A 70 -8.26 5.77 0.03
N GLU A 71 -7.86 6.72 -0.83
CA GLU A 71 -8.73 7.81 -1.32
C GLU A 71 -9.64 7.38 -2.48
N GLY A 72 -9.28 6.33 -3.22
CA GLY A 72 -10.03 5.88 -4.37
C GLY A 72 -11.46 5.50 -4.00
N ASP A 73 -12.41 5.74 -4.92
CA ASP A 73 -13.70 5.07 -4.89
C ASP A 73 -13.48 3.57 -5.23
N PRO A 74 -14.17 2.60 -4.59
CA PRO A 74 -14.12 1.19 -4.99
C PRO A 74 -14.40 0.97 -6.50
N ASP A 75 -15.11 1.91 -7.15
CA ASP A 75 -15.40 1.89 -8.60
C ASP A 75 -14.24 2.38 -9.51
N SER A 76 -13.21 3.06 -8.98
CA SER A 76 -12.09 3.55 -9.80
C SER A 76 -11.03 2.49 -10.12
N VAL A 77 -11.02 1.36 -9.40
CA VAL A 77 -10.03 0.28 -9.60
C VAL A 77 -10.50 -0.73 -10.65
N MET A 78 -11.82 -0.86 -10.85
CA MET A 78 -12.42 -1.56 -11.98
C MET A 78 -12.61 -0.55 -13.11
N GLY A 79 -11.56 -0.33 -13.89
CA GLY A 79 -11.63 0.52 -15.08
C GLY A 79 -12.90 0.21 -15.89
N ALA A 80 -13.53 1.28 -16.35
CA ALA A 80 -14.57 1.30 -17.36
C ALA A 80 -14.47 0.08 -18.30
N LEU A 81 -15.39 -0.87 -18.13
CA LEU A 81 -15.67 -1.92 -19.12
C LEU A 81 -16.52 -1.33 -20.24
#